data_AF-A0A9Q3ISV4-F1
#
_entry.id   AF-A0A9Q3ISV4-F1
#
_cell.length_a   1.000
_cell.length_b   1.000
_cell.length_c   1.000
_cell.angle_alpha   90.00
_cell.angle_beta   90.00
_cell.angle_gamma   90.00
#
_symmetry.space_group_name_H-M   'P 1'
#
loop_
_entity.id
_entity.type
_entity.pdbx_description
1 polymer ?
#
loop_
_entity_poly.entity_id
_entity_poly.type
_entity_poly.pdbx_seq_one_letter_code
_entity_poly.pdbx_strand_id
1 'polypeptide(L)'
;MLRWQIAIQEYRGAMTIVHKAGNIQKNADGLRRWALANNPDNAAYVPLEAEPQIPIEGINITDIGTEFFEEVRDSYNIYSGHLSEDRTLEKIKSYAWWPSWRKETIEYCHTCDRCQRANISTGTKFRLMIHFQEPKYPWEVVHMEWVTALPPSGDNNYNSCLVILDRYSKTAIFLPCHKDYTAIDTAPLL
;
A
#
# COMPACT_ATOMS: atom_id res chain seq x y z
N MET A 1 -28.51 -17.40 -12.76
CA MET A 1 -27.23 -17.67 -13.46
C MET A 1 -27.13 -19.16 -13.82
N LEU A 2 -28.01 -19.68 -14.68
CA LEU A 2 -28.04 -21.12 -15.05
C LEU A 2 -28.17 -21.37 -16.57
N ARG A 3 -28.51 -20.33 -17.36
CA ARG A 3 -28.73 -20.46 -18.81
C ARG A 3 -27.47 -20.85 -19.59
N TRP A 4 -26.32 -20.28 -19.24
CA TRP A 4 -25.08 -20.53 -19.98
C TRP A 4 -24.45 -21.89 -19.65
N GLN A 5 -24.63 -22.39 -18.41
CA GLN A 5 -24.14 -23.72 -18.02
C GLN A 5 -24.91 -24.84 -18.72
N ILE A 6 -26.24 -24.72 -18.85
CA ILE A 6 -27.07 -25.71 -19.56
C ILE A 6 -26.70 -25.73 -21.04
N ALA A 7 -26.57 -24.56 -21.68
CA ALA A 7 -26.15 -24.47 -23.09
C ALA A 7 -24.78 -25.11 -23.33
N ILE A 8 -23.78 -24.86 -22.48
CA ILE A 8 -22.44 -25.46 -22.65
C ILE A 8 -22.47 -26.97 -22.44
N GLN A 9 -23.34 -27.50 -21.57
CA GLN A 9 -23.49 -28.94 -21.38
C GLN A 9 -24.24 -29.62 -22.54
N GLU A 10 -25.27 -28.98 -23.11
CA GLU A 10 -26.04 -29.51 -24.23
C GLU A 10 -25.22 -29.70 -25.52
N TYR A 11 -24.19 -28.87 -25.74
CA TYR A 11 -23.35 -28.95 -26.95
C TYR A 11 -21.97 -29.62 -26.74
N ARG A 12 -21.75 -30.31 -25.60
CA ARG A 12 -20.52 -31.09 -25.39
C ARG A 12 -20.38 -32.16 -26.49
N GLY A 13 -19.34 -32.02 -27.31
CA GLY A 13 -19.02 -32.94 -28.41
C GLY A 13 -19.42 -32.48 -29.81
N ALA A 14 -20.25 -31.43 -29.94
CA ALA A 14 -20.66 -30.85 -31.23
C ALA A 14 -20.33 -29.33 -31.35
N MET A 15 -19.87 -28.70 -30.26
CA MET A 15 -19.49 -27.29 -30.25
C MET A 15 -18.02 -27.10 -30.62
N THR A 16 -17.77 -26.29 -31.64
CA THR A 16 -16.44 -25.74 -31.90
C THR A 16 -16.46 -24.27 -31.50
N ILE A 17 -15.67 -23.89 -30.48
CA ILE A 17 -15.48 -22.49 -30.13
C ILE A 17 -14.52 -21.90 -31.17
N VAL A 18 -15.07 -21.17 -32.13
CA VAL A 18 -14.27 -20.44 -33.12
C VAL A 18 -14.01 -19.06 -32.54
N HIS A 19 -12.75 -18.77 -32.20
CA HIS A 19 -12.33 -17.43 -31.84
C HIS A 19 -12.62 -16.50 -33.02
N LYS A 20 -13.47 -15.49 -32.80
CA LYS A 20 -13.71 -14.42 -33.76
C LYS A 20 -12.96 -13.21 -33.25
N ALA A 21 -11.76 -12.98 -33.78
CA ALA A 21 -11.00 -11.79 -33.43
C ALA A 21 -11.88 -10.54 -33.67
N GLY A 22 -11.98 -9.67 -32.68
CA GLY A 22 -12.44 -8.30 -32.94
C GLY A 22 -11.50 -7.62 -33.94
N ASN A 23 -11.90 -6.47 -34.49
CA ASN A 23 -11.00 -5.68 -35.33
C ASN A 23 -9.63 -5.59 -34.68
N ILE A 24 -8.61 -6.10 -35.39
CA ILE A 24 -7.24 -6.25 -34.89
C ILE A 24 -6.87 -4.98 -34.13
N GLN A 25 -6.53 -5.18 -32.86
CA GLN A 25 -6.03 -4.15 -31.98
C GLN A 25 -4.97 -3.35 -32.75
N LYS A 26 -5.29 -2.10 -33.07
CA LYS A 26 -4.30 -1.14 -33.55
C LYS A 26 -3.20 -1.08 -32.49
N ASN A 27 -1.96 -1.28 -32.91
CA ASN A 27 -0.77 -1.30 -32.05
C ASN A 27 -0.89 -0.25 -30.94
N ALA A 28 -1.06 -0.70 -29.70
CA ALA A 28 -1.03 0.17 -28.54
C ALA A 28 0.45 0.39 -28.17
N ASP A 29 1.10 1.33 -28.86
CA ASP A 29 2.36 1.85 -28.33
C ASP A 29 2.04 2.76 -27.12
N GLY A 30 2.89 2.68 -26.09
CA GLY A 30 2.67 3.35 -24.81
C GLY A 30 2.87 4.87 -24.85
N LEU A 31 3.00 5.53 -26.01
CA LEU A 31 3.29 6.95 -26.11
C LEU A 31 2.62 7.61 -27.34
N ARG A 32 1.31 7.87 -27.23
CA ARG A 32 0.49 8.83 -28.01
C ARG A 32 1.06 9.28 -29.38
N ARG A 33 1.31 8.35 -30.29
CA ARG A 33 1.41 8.66 -31.72
C ARG A 33 0.41 7.78 -32.47
N TRP A 34 -0.17 8.30 -33.54
CA TRP A 34 -1.11 7.58 -34.39
C TRP A 34 -0.63 6.15 -34.64
N ALA A 35 -1.52 5.17 -34.46
CA ALA A 35 -1.20 3.76 -34.69
C ALA A 35 -0.64 3.59 -36.12
N LEU A 36 0.63 3.21 -36.21
CA LEU A 36 1.28 2.90 -37.48
C LEU A 36 0.68 1.62 -38.06
N ALA A 37 0.61 1.55 -39.39
CA ALA A 37 0.17 0.35 -40.08
C ALA A 37 1.12 -0.83 -39.75
N ASN A 38 0.58 -2.05 -39.69
CA ASN A 38 1.40 -3.26 -39.56
C ASN A 38 1.96 -3.66 -40.93
N ASN A 39 2.94 -2.91 -41.41
CA ASN A 39 3.67 -3.14 -42.66
C ASN A 39 5.17 -3.35 -42.39
N PRO A 40 5.96 -3.90 -43.34
CA PRO A 40 7.38 -4.18 -43.13
C PRO A 40 8.24 -2.95 -42.79
N ASP A 41 7.75 -1.75 -43.09
CA ASP A 41 8.41 -0.48 -42.76
C ASP A 41 8.25 -0.09 -41.28
N ASN A 42 7.34 -0.75 -40.55
CA ASN A 42 7.15 -0.56 -39.12
C ASN A 42 8.14 -1.44 -38.34
N ALA A 43 8.92 -0.83 -37.44
CA ALA A 43 9.87 -1.56 -36.59
C ALA A 43 9.20 -2.63 -35.69
N ALA A 44 7.89 -2.51 -35.44
CA ALA A 44 7.06 -3.49 -34.74
C ALA A 44 6.26 -4.40 -35.69
N TYR A 45 6.69 -4.56 -36.95
CA TYR A 45 6.05 -5.45 -37.90
C TYR A 45 6.02 -6.88 -37.38
N VAL A 46 4.82 -7.45 -37.30
CA VAL A 46 4.62 -8.87 -37.01
C VAL A 46 4.06 -9.52 -38.26
N PRO A 47 4.77 -10.48 -38.88
CA PRO A 47 4.25 -11.28 -39.98
C PRO A 47 2.92 -11.93 -39.56
N LEU A 48 1.92 -11.92 -40.45
CA LEU A 48 0.60 -12.53 -40.25
C LEU A 48 0.67 -14.08 -40.31
N GLU A 49 1.76 -14.68 -39.86
CA GLU A 49 1.94 -16.12 -39.90
C GLU A 49 1.07 -16.76 -38.81
N ALA A 50 0.09 -17.53 -39.31
CA ALA A 50 -0.81 -18.48 -38.66
C ALA A 50 -1.15 -18.18 -37.19
N GLU A 51 -2.44 -17.90 -36.94
CA GLU A 51 -3.00 -17.84 -35.58
C GLU A 51 -2.40 -18.95 -34.72
N PRO A 52 -1.64 -18.61 -33.65
CA PRO A 52 -1.08 -19.65 -32.80
C PRO A 52 -2.25 -20.43 -32.24
N GLN A 53 -2.38 -21.69 -32.65
CA GLN A 53 -3.28 -22.62 -32.00
C GLN A 53 -2.71 -22.84 -30.61
N ILE A 54 -3.28 -22.16 -29.62
CA ILE A 54 -2.97 -22.41 -28.22
C ILE A 54 -3.87 -23.60 -27.83
N PRO A 55 -3.37 -24.83 -27.76
CA PRO A 55 -4.17 -25.94 -27.25
C PRO A 55 -4.55 -25.61 -25.81
N ILE A 56 -5.84 -25.70 -25.51
CA ILE A 56 -6.31 -25.68 -24.14
C ILE A 56 -5.93 -27.04 -23.56
N GLU A 57 -4.78 -27.12 -22.90
CA GLU A 57 -4.24 -28.32 -22.24
C GLU A 57 -5.17 -28.89 -21.14
N GLY A 58 -6.17 -28.09 -20.74
CA GLY A 58 -7.28 -28.52 -19.90
C GLY A 58 -8.00 -27.33 -19.30
N ILE A 59 -9.32 -27.40 -19.19
CA ILE A 59 -10.06 -26.56 -18.25
C ILE A 59 -10.11 -27.37 -16.97
N ASN A 60 -9.24 -27.03 -16.02
CA ASN A 60 -9.26 -27.65 -14.71
C ASN A 60 -10.42 -27.04 -13.92
N ILE A 61 -11.58 -27.70 -13.95
CA ILE A 61 -12.71 -27.39 -13.06
C ILE A 61 -12.54 -28.27 -11.83
N THR A 62 -11.60 -27.91 -10.96
CA THR A 62 -11.60 -28.40 -9.59
C THR A 62 -12.69 -27.63 -8.83
N ASP A 63 -13.34 -28.28 -7.87
CA ASP A 63 -14.11 -27.59 -6.81
C ASP A 63 -13.10 -26.80 -5.95
N ILE A 64 -12.56 -25.73 -6.54
CA ILE A 64 -11.28 -25.08 -6.20
C ILE A 64 -11.34 -24.27 -4.91
N GLY A 65 -12.54 -24.12 -4.33
CA GLY A 65 -12.77 -23.17 -3.25
C GLY A 65 -11.92 -23.45 -2.00
N THR A 66 -11.71 -24.71 -1.65
CA THR A 66 -10.94 -25.08 -0.44
C THR A 66 -9.50 -25.43 -0.76
N GLU A 67 -9.22 -26.46 -1.56
CA GLU A 67 -7.86 -27.01 -1.71
C GLU A 67 -6.84 -25.98 -2.24
N PHE A 68 -7.22 -25.16 -3.24
CA PHE A 68 -6.34 -24.09 -3.74
C PHE A 68 -6.10 -23.01 -2.67
N PHE A 69 -7.13 -22.68 -1.88
CA PHE A 69 -6.97 -21.76 -0.77
C PHE A 69 -6.09 -22.32 0.33
N GLU A 70 -6.18 -23.62 0.60
CA GLU A 70 -5.31 -24.30 1.55
C GLU A 70 -3.87 -24.29 1.06
N GLU A 71 -3.63 -24.54 -0.22
CA GLU A 71 -2.31 -24.47 -0.83
C GLU A 71 -1.75 -23.04 -0.83
N VAL A 72 -2.56 -22.02 -1.13
CA VAL A 72 -2.17 -20.60 -1.04
C VAL A 72 -1.92 -20.19 0.41
N ARG A 73 -2.75 -20.66 1.35
CA ARG A 73 -2.58 -20.45 2.80
C ARG A 73 -1.29 -21.08 3.30
N ASP A 74 -0.98 -22.29 2.84
CA ASP A 74 0.25 -23.01 3.17
C ASP A 74 1.45 -22.36 2.48
N SER A 75 1.28 -21.80 1.29
CA SER A 75 2.30 -20.96 0.65
C SER A 75 2.58 -19.68 1.45
N TYR A 76 1.66 -19.26 2.32
CA TYR A 76 1.80 -18.20 3.32
C TYR A 76 2.47 -18.70 4.62
N ASN A 77 3.32 -19.72 4.53
CA ASN A 77 4.20 -20.17 5.59
C ASN A 77 5.13 -19.03 6.06
N ILE A 78 5.67 -19.20 7.27
CA ILE A 78 6.62 -18.35 8.00
C ILE A 78 7.72 -17.73 7.10
N TYR A 79 8.11 -18.41 6.02
CA TYR A 79 9.19 -18.01 5.11
C TYR A 79 8.77 -17.15 3.91
N SER A 80 7.47 -17.07 3.58
CA SER A 80 6.99 -16.42 2.34
C SER A 80 6.59 -14.95 2.53
N GLY A 81 6.70 -14.43 3.76
CA GLY A 81 6.36 -13.06 4.11
C GLY A 81 4.84 -12.83 4.16
N HIS A 82 4.33 -12.40 5.30
CA HIS A 82 2.95 -11.94 5.40
C HIS A 82 2.81 -10.58 4.70
N LEU A 83 2.30 -10.56 3.46
CA LEU A 83 2.10 -9.32 2.69
C LEU A 83 0.90 -8.52 3.22
N SER A 84 0.86 -7.23 2.87
CA SER A 84 -0.34 -6.40 3.07
C SER A 84 -1.51 -6.90 2.23
N GLU A 85 -2.74 -6.60 2.65
CA GLU A 85 -3.98 -6.98 1.95
C GLU A 85 -3.93 -6.69 0.44
N ASP A 86 -3.54 -5.48 0.05
CA ASP A 86 -3.42 -5.07 -1.36
C ASP A 86 -2.46 -5.97 -2.14
N ARG A 87 -1.30 -6.29 -1.56
CA ARG A 87 -0.31 -7.15 -2.20
C ARG A 87 -0.76 -8.60 -2.26
N THR A 88 -1.51 -9.06 -1.26
CA THR A 88 -2.13 -10.38 -1.27
C THR A 88 -3.15 -10.50 -2.40
N LEU A 89 -3.98 -9.46 -2.58
CA LEU A 89 -4.96 -9.39 -3.67
C LEU A 89 -4.29 -9.36 -5.05
N GLU A 90 -3.23 -8.58 -5.22
CA GLU A 90 -2.46 -8.55 -6.47
C GLU A 90 -1.83 -9.90 -6.80
N LYS A 91 -1.26 -10.57 -5.79
CA LYS A 91 -0.66 -11.89 -5.95
C LYS A 91 -1.72 -12.91 -6.38
N ILE A 92 -2.82 -13.03 -5.63
CA ILE A 92 -3.88 -14.01 -5.94
C ILE A 92 -4.47 -13.76 -7.33
N LYS A 93 -4.69 -12.50 -7.70
CA LYS A 93 -5.17 -12.10 -9.03
C LYS A 93 -4.28 -12.63 -10.18
N SER A 94 -2.98 -12.80 -9.94
CA SER A 94 -2.05 -13.31 -10.96
C SER A 94 -2.06 -14.83 -11.12
N TYR A 95 -2.56 -15.57 -10.12
CA TYR A 95 -2.55 -17.04 -10.13
C TYR A 95 -3.93 -17.66 -10.37
N ALA A 96 -5.01 -17.05 -9.87
CA ALA A 96 -6.33 -17.68 -9.90
C ALA A 96 -7.48 -16.66 -9.83
N TRP A 97 -8.67 -17.12 -10.21
CA TRP A 97 -9.92 -16.35 -10.18
C TRP A 97 -11.11 -17.26 -9.86
N TRP A 98 -11.98 -16.82 -8.94
CA TRP A 98 -13.29 -17.43 -8.64
C TRP A 98 -14.28 -16.37 -8.10
N PRO A 99 -15.61 -16.58 -8.09
CA PRO A 99 -16.58 -15.51 -7.84
C PRO A 99 -16.38 -14.71 -6.53
N SER A 100 -15.87 -15.33 -5.47
CA SER A 100 -15.67 -14.74 -4.13
C SER A 100 -14.21 -14.45 -3.78
N TRP A 101 -13.28 -14.52 -4.75
CA TRP A 101 -11.84 -14.50 -4.49
C TRP A 101 -11.34 -13.32 -3.68
N ARG A 102 -11.83 -12.12 -4.00
CA ARG A 102 -11.46 -10.91 -3.27
C ARG A 102 -11.95 -10.95 -1.82
N LYS A 103 -13.22 -11.33 -1.62
CA LYS A 103 -13.85 -11.33 -0.30
C LYS A 103 -13.11 -12.29 0.63
N GLU A 104 -12.87 -13.50 0.17
CA GLU A 104 -12.20 -14.55 0.96
C GLU A 104 -10.72 -14.21 1.22
N THR A 105 -10.04 -13.58 0.27
CA THR A 105 -8.67 -13.06 0.47
C THR A 105 -8.61 -12.00 1.58
N ILE A 106 -9.54 -11.05 1.56
CA ILE A 106 -9.65 -9.98 2.56
C ILE A 106 -9.98 -10.58 3.93
N GLU A 107 -10.95 -11.50 3.97
CA GLU A 107 -11.33 -12.22 5.19
C GLU A 107 -10.15 -13.00 5.78
N TYR A 108 -9.34 -13.65 4.95
CA TYR A 108 -8.10 -14.29 5.38
C TYR A 108 -7.09 -13.30 5.98
N CYS A 109 -6.87 -12.15 5.33
CA CYS A 109 -5.96 -11.12 5.85
C CYS A 109 -6.42 -10.58 7.21
N HIS A 110 -7.74 -10.45 7.43
CA HIS A 110 -8.32 -10.00 8.69
C HIS A 110 -8.35 -11.07 9.80
N THR A 111 -8.40 -12.35 9.44
CA THR A 111 -8.43 -13.46 10.41
C THR A 111 -7.04 -14.03 10.72
N CYS A 112 -6.02 -13.68 9.93
CA CYS A 112 -4.65 -14.14 10.16
C CYS A 112 -4.05 -13.54 11.45
N ASP A 113 -3.89 -14.37 12.50
CA ASP A 113 -3.35 -13.98 13.81
C ASP A 113 -2.01 -13.23 13.72
N ARG A 114 -1.10 -13.68 12.87
CA ARG A 114 0.21 -13.02 12.67
C ARG A 114 0.08 -11.65 12.05
N CYS A 115 -0.73 -11.51 11.00
CA CYS A 115 -1.00 -10.22 10.38
C CYS A 115 -1.65 -9.28 11.39
N GLN A 116 -2.61 -9.74 12.18
CA GLN A 116 -3.30 -8.90 13.16
C GLN A 116 -2.41 -8.48 14.34
N ARG A 117 -1.46 -9.32 14.77
CA ARG A 117 -0.49 -8.96 15.82
C ARG A 117 0.60 -8.01 15.33
N ALA A 118 1.08 -8.21 14.09
CA ALA A 118 2.14 -7.39 13.52
C ALA A 118 1.62 -6.05 12.98
N ASN A 119 0.41 -6.04 12.44
CA ASN A 119 -0.21 -4.85 11.87
C ASN A 119 -0.88 -4.04 12.97
N ILE A 120 -0.12 -3.14 13.57
CA ILE A 120 -0.68 -2.11 14.45
C ILE A 120 -1.54 -1.22 13.55
N SER A 121 -2.87 -1.26 13.76
CA SER A 121 -3.81 -0.36 13.10
C SER A 121 -3.29 1.08 13.18
N THR A 122 -2.70 1.56 12.08
CA THR A 122 -2.24 2.95 11.95
C THR A 122 -3.44 3.87 11.67
N GLY A 123 -4.62 3.28 11.53
CA GLY A 123 -5.91 3.95 11.35
C GLY A 123 -6.44 4.61 12.60
N THR A 124 -5.60 5.32 13.36
CA THR A 124 -6.12 6.49 14.06
C THR A 124 -6.49 7.47 12.96
N LYS A 125 -7.78 7.52 12.58
CA LYS A 125 -8.38 8.68 11.91
C LYS A 125 -7.70 9.90 12.51
N PHE A 126 -7.06 10.75 11.70
CA PHE A 126 -6.48 12.02 12.12
C PHE A 126 -7.29 12.55 13.29
N ARG A 127 -6.78 12.33 14.51
CA ARG A 127 -7.49 12.80 15.70
C ARG A 127 -7.60 14.29 15.45
N LEU A 128 -8.81 14.83 15.44
CA LEU A 128 -9.06 16.26 15.22
C LEU A 128 -7.96 17.02 15.94
N MET A 129 -7.06 17.64 15.16
CA MET A 129 -5.98 18.42 15.74
C MET A 129 -6.67 19.43 16.64
N ILE A 130 -6.45 19.33 17.95
CA ILE A 130 -7.09 20.22 18.91
C ILE A 130 -6.63 21.61 18.53
N HIS A 131 -7.55 22.44 18.04
CA HIS A 131 -7.23 23.80 17.65
C HIS A 131 -7.10 24.62 18.93
N PHE A 132 -5.87 24.92 19.32
CA PHE A 132 -5.60 25.82 20.43
C PHE A 132 -5.95 27.25 20.02
N GLN A 133 -6.78 27.92 20.82
CA GLN A 133 -7.14 29.34 20.64
C GLN A 133 -5.89 30.18 20.41
N GLU A 134 -5.88 31.01 19.38
CA GLU A 134 -4.73 31.85 19.05
C GLU A 134 -4.54 32.93 20.15
N PRO A 135 -3.31 33.12 20.66
CA PRO A 135 -3.05 34.21 21.62
C PRO A 135 -3.35 35.57 20.99
N LYS A 136 -3.76 36.53 21.80
CA LYS A 136 -4.10 37.90 21.38
C LYS A 136 -2.94 38.87 21.60
N TYR A 137 -2.07 38.57 22.56
CA TYR A 137 -0.94 39.42 22.92
C TYR A 137 0.38 38.63 22.99
N PRO A 138 1.54 39.29 22.78
CA PRO A 138 2.84 38.68 23.03
C PRO A 138 2.94 38.13 24.47
N TRP A 139 3.57 36.96 24.62
CA TRP A 139 3.82 36.29 25.90
C TRP A 139 2.58 35.76 26.63
N GLU A 140 1.40 35.77 26.00
CA GLU A 140 0.18 35.20 26.60
C GLU A 140 0.22 33.66 26.66
N VAL A 141 0.82 33.04 25.64
CA VAL A 141 1.00 31.58 25.56
C VAL A 141 2.44 31.30 25.16
N VAL A 142 3.18 30.67 26.06
CA VAL A 142 4.56 30.25 25.82
C VAL A 142 4.66 28.73 25.73
N HIS A 143 5.51 28.25 24.83
CA HIS A 143 5.92 26.86 24.76
C HIS A 143 7.32 26.74 25.32
N MET A 144 7.53 25.77 26.21
CA MET A 144 8.82 25.50 26.83
C MET A 144 9.27 24.10 26.45
N GLU A 145 10.48 23.98 25.93
CA GLU A 145 11.04 22.70 25.52
C GLU A 145 12.54 22.65 25.84
N TRP A 146 13.04 21.46 26.16
CA TRP A 146 14.47 21.24 26.39
C TRP A 146 15.09 20.55 25.18
N VAL A 147 16.08 21.20 24.59
CA VAL A 147 16.99 20.57 23.64
C VAL A 147 18.14 19.98 24.43
N THR A 148 18.12 18.67 24.59
CA THR A 148 19.12 17.92 25.39
C THR A 148 20.17 17.27 24.50
N ALA A 149 21.20 16.67 25.14
CA ALA A 149 22.28 15.94 24.48
C ALA A 149 23.11 16.79 23.49
N LEU A 150 23.25 18.08 23.77
CA LEU A 150 24.15 18.95 23.04
C LEU A 150 25.60 18.71 23.47
N PRO A 151 26.59 18.87 22.57
CA PRO A 151 28.00 18.88 22.95
C PRO A 151 28.27 19.93 24.05
N PRO A 152 28.94 19.58 25.16
CA PRO A 152 29.28 20.52 26.21
C PRO A 152 30.03 21.73 25.65
N SER A 153 29.54 22.93 25.94
CA SER A 153 30.04 24.17 25.33
C SER A 153 30.07 25.34 26.33
N GLY A 154 31.01 26.26 26.13
CA GLY A 154 31.20 27.47 26.96
C GLY A 154 31.90 27.19 28.29
N ASP A 155 32.17 28.25 29.06
CA ASP A 155 32.95 28.18 30.31
C ASP A 155 32.32 27.26 31.37
N ASN A 156 30.98 27.16 31.36
CA ASN A 156 30.23 26.32 32.29
C ASN A 156 29.92 24.91 31.74
N ASN A 157 30.39 24.55 30.54
CA ASN A 157 30.14 23.23 29.92
C ASN A 157 28.65 22.84 29.84
N TYR A 158 27.78 23.77 29.47
CA TYR A 158 26.36 23.49 29.28
C TYR A 158 26.14 22.46 28.18
N ASN A 159 25.23 21.51 28.41
CA ASN A 159 24.97 20.36 27.53
C ASN A 159 23.48 20.24 27.13
N SER A 160 22.70 21.25 27.48
CA SER A 160 21.27 21.35 27.19
C SER A 160 20.90 22.82 27.00
N CYS A 161 19.76 23.08 26.35
CA CYS A 161 19.21 24.41 26.20
C CYS A 161 17.71 24.38 26.47
N LEU A 162 17.24 25.25 27.37
CA LEU A 162 15.83 25.53 27.55
C LEU A 162 15.40 26.56 26.51
N VAL A 163 14.42 26.20 25.70
CA VAL A 163 13.84 27.04 24.66
C VAL A 163 12.47 27.51 25.12
N ILE A 164 12.29 28.82 25.23
CA ILE A 164 11.01 29.46 25.53
C ILE A 164 10.53 30.18 24.28
N LEU A 165 9.43 29.70 23.71
CA LEU A 165 8.85 30.23 22.47
C LEU A 165 7.55 30.96 22.78
N ASP A 166 7.46 32.23 22.41
CA ASP A 166 6.19 32.95 22.40
C ASP A 166 5.36 32.52 21.18
N ARG A 167 4.16 31.97 21.44
CA ARG A 167 3.28 31.50 20.37
C ARG A 167 2.75 32.65 19.50
N TYR A 168 2.60 33.86 20.04
CA TYR A 168 2.09 35.01 19.30
C TYR A 168 3.16 35.60 18.38
N SER A 169 4.24 36.14 18.95
CA SER A 169 5.28 36.85 18.19
C SER A 169 6.26 35.92 17.47
N LYS A 170 6.23 34.61 17.77
CA LYS A 170 7.22 33.61 17.31
C LYS A 170 8.65 33.93 17.77
N THR A 171 8.81 34.77 18.78
CA THR A 171 10.12 35.05 19.38
C THR A 171 10.52 33.89 20.28
N ALA A 172 11.84 33.67 20.35
CA ALA A 172 12.44 32.56 21.08
C ALA A 172 13.52 33.09 22.02
N ILE A 173 13.50 32.61 23.26
CA ILE A 173 14.58 32.80 24.23
C ILE A 173 15.26 31.45 24.43
N PHE A 174 16.59 31.45 24.31
CA PHE A 174 17.43 30.26 24.48
C PHE A 174 18.26 30.45 25.74
N LEU A 175 18.04 29.59 26.74
CA LEU A 175 18.74 29.63 28.01
C LEU A 175 19.63 28.38 28.11
N PRO A 176 20.96 28.53 28.25
CA PRO A 176 21.84 27.39 28.38
C PRO A 176 21.67 26.76 29.77
N CYS A 177 21.60 25.43 29.82
CA CYS A 177 21.39 24.67 31.05
C CYS A 177 22.07 23.30 31.00
N HIS A 178 21.94 22.53 32.07
CA HIS A 178 22.39 21.13 32.07
C HIS A 178 21.19 20.18 32.01
N LYS A 179 21.39 19.04 31.35
CA LYS A 179 20.37 17.99 31.14
C LYS A 179 19.82 17.39 32.44
N ASP A 180 20.57 17.51 33.52
CA ASP A 180 20.30 16.98 34.86
C ASP A 180 19.68 18.03 35.79
N TYR A 181 19.38 19.24 35.29
CA TYR A 181 18.65 20.25 36.05
C TYR A 181 17.28 19.72 36.47
N THR A 182 17.00 19.83 37.77
CA THR A 182 15.69 19.55 38.32
C THR A 182 14.76 20.76 38.12
N ALA A 183 13.48 20.61 38.48
CA ALA A 183 12.55 21.73 38.48
C ALA A 183 13.02 22.89 39.37
N ILE A 184 13.70 22.59 40.48
CA ILE A 184 14.23 23.60 41.41
C ILE A 184 15.40 24.35 40.75
N ASP A 185 16.26 23.65 40.04
CA ASP A 185 17.41 24.26 39.34
C ASP A 185 16.97 25.07 38.11
N THR A 186 15.83 24.69 37.50
CA THR A 186 15.26 25.39 36.35
C THR A 186 14.51 26.66 36.76
N ALA A 187 13.86 26.68 37.93
CA ALA A 187 13.01 27.80 38.35
C ALA A 187 13.69 29.19 38.27
N PRO A 188 14.98 29.37 38.63
CA PRO A 188 15.68 30.65 38.49
C PRO A 188 15.92 31.11 37.05
N LEU A 189 15.72 30.24 36.05
CA LEU A 189 15.88 30.56 34.63
C LEU A 189 14.59 31.17 34.02
N LEU A 190 13.46 31.10 34.72
CA LEU A 190 12.14 31.57 34.26
C LEU A 190 11.82 32.95 34.82
#